data_AF-A0A2R4UQJ4-F1
#
_entry.id   AF-A0A2R4UQJ4-F1
#
_cell.length_a   1.000
_cell.length_b   1.000
_cell.length_c   1.000
_cell.angle_alpha   90.00
_cell.angle_beta   90.00
_cell.angle_gamma   90.00
#
_symmetry.space_group_name_H-M   'P 1'
#
loop_
_entity.id
_entity.type
_entity.pdbx_description
1 polymer ?
#
loop_
_entity_poly.entity_id
_entity_poly.type
_entity_poly.pdbx_seq_one_letter_code
_entity_poly.pdbx_strand_id
1 'polypeptide(L)'
;MAELPFQHTQALNVRQNRALALAAVFQATQLTHMTAMAGQQSIGDSGNFYFELLIKASLNIRPATNNATQTLDFFNQLADISLGLKTLEGCITQPFNTAPKSRVPKLSTAKLPMSYAMALLQLEKKVYSNPEYVKIIETAQQKILKQLSFFDNNYLHPSIIANLAQTYVETAGQINPRILVRGNAEAFKDMNHTNRIRACLFTGLQLAHLWRQLGGSSWSMIFSKRKLLQDIQALARLQYQVV
;
A
#
# COMPACT_ATOMS: atom_id res chain seq x y z
N MET A 1 -22.99 -4.09 30.15
CA MET A 1 -23.99 -4.45 29.11
C MET A 1 -24.97 -3.30 29.06
N ALA A 2 -25.25 -2.64 27.93
CA ALA A 2 -25.27 -3.16 26.57
C ALA A 2 -24.89 -2.08 25.54
N GLU A 3 -24.01 -2.44 24.60
CA GLU A 3 -24.04 -1.86 23.26
C GLU A 3 -25.26 -2.44 22.51
N LEU A 4 -25.97 -1.62 21.74
CA LEU A 4 -27.22 -1.97 21.05
C LEU A 4 -26.99 -2.81 19.77
N PRO A 5 -28.01 -3.58 19.32
CA PRO A 5 -27.88 -4.93 18.72
C PRO A 5 -27.56 -5.03 17.22
N PHE A 6 -27.17 -3.95 16.54
CA PHE A 6 -26.86 -4.00 15.10
C PHE A 6 -25.60 -3.20 14.76
N GLN A 7 -24.45 -3.65 15.27
CA GLN A 7 -23.17 -3.38 14.61
C GLN A 7 -23.09 -4.28 13.38
N HIS A 8 -23.53 -3.80 12.22
CA HIS A 8 -23.06 -4.38 10.97
C HIS A 8 -21.62 -3.93 10.77
N THR A 9 -20.67 -4.53 11.50
CA THR A 9 -19.30 -4.62 10.98
C THR A 9 -19.48 -5.32 9.64
N GLN A 10 -19.37 -4.57 8.56
CA GLN A 10 -19.70 -5.05 7.24
C GLN A 10 -18.70 -6.16 6.90
N ALA A 11 -19.08 -7.40 7.22
CA ALA A 11 -18.19 -8.54 7.14
C ALA A 11 -17.94 -8.81 5.66
N LEU A 12 -16.78 -8.32 5.18
CA LEU A 12 -16.38 -8.52 3.82
C LEU A 12 -16.13 -10.01 3.62
N ASN A 13 -16.56 -10.53 2.47
CA ASN A 13 -16.24 -11.90 2.12
C ASN A 13 -14.72 -12.04 1.89
N VAL A 14 -14.21 -13.28 1.88
CA VAL A 14 -12.77 -13.56 1.73
C VAL A 14 -12.18 -12.91 0.46
N ARG A 15 -12.94 -12.85 -0.65
CA ARG A 15 -12.45 -12.23 -1.89
C ARG A 15 -12.40 -10.71 -1.79
N GLN A 16 -13.40 -10.10 -1.18
CA GLN A 16 -13.46 -8.65 -0.93
C GLN A 16 -12.34 -8.21 0.00
N ASN A 17 -12.04 -8.95 1.06
CA ASN A 17 -10.87 -8.69 1.91
C ASN A 17 -9.56 -8.76 1.11
N ARG A 18 -9.37 -9.79 0.28
CA ARG A 18 -8.20 -9.88 -0.61
C ARG A 18 -8.13 -8.71 -1.60
N ALA A 19 -9.26 -8.31 -2.18
CA ALA A 19 -9.32 -7.19 -3.12
C ALA A 19 -8.99 -5.86 -2.42
N LEU A 20 -9.50 -5.66 -1.21
CA LEU A 20 -9.29 -4.46 -0.42
C LEU A 20 -7.83 -4.35 0.08
N ALA A 21 -7.25 -5.45 0.57
CA ALA A 21 -5.83 -5.47 0.94
C ALA A 21 -4.92 -5.21 -0.27
N LEU A 22 -5.28 -5.76 -1.45
CA LEU A 22 -4.58 -5.45 -2.69
C LEU A 22 -4.72 -3.96 -3.05
N ALA A 23 -5.90 -3.38 -2.90
CA ALA A 23 -6.11 -1.95 -3.13
C ALA A 23 -5.22 -1.10 -2.20
N ALA A 24 -5.03 -1.50 -0.94
CA ALA A 24 -4.11 -0.83 -0.02
C ALA A 24 -2.64 -0.85 -0.51
N VAL A 25 -2.20 -1.95 -1.14
CA VAL A 25 -0.89 -2.00 -1.82
C VAL A 25 -0.82 -0.97 -2.95
N PHE A 26 -1.89 -0.85 -3.75
CA PHE A 26 -1.96 0.12 -4.84
C PHE A 26 -2.06 1.57 -4.33
N GLN A 27 -2.63 1.81 -3.15
CA GLN A 27 -2.60 3.11 -2.50
C GLN A 27 -1.16 3.53 -2.17
N ALA A 28 -0.37 2.62 -1.60
CA ALA A 28 1.03 2.86 -1.31
C ALA A 28 1.86 3.15 -2.57
N THR A 29 1.62 2.41 -3.65
CA THR A 29 2.37 2.61 -4.90
C THR A 29 1.95 3.88 -5.64
N GLN A 30 0.68 4.27 -5.55
CA GLN A 30 0.19 5.54 -6.06
C GLN A 30 0.81 6.72 -5.31
N LEU A 31 0.89 6.65 -3.97
CA LEU A 31 1.55 7.69 -3.17
C LEU A 31 3.05 7.78 -3.46
N THR A 32 3.72 6.64 -3.68
CA THR A 32 5.10 6.62 -4.18
C THR A 32 5.23 7.36 -5.51
N HIS A 33 4.34 7.09 -6.46
CA HIS A 33 4.36 7.76 -7.76
C HIS A 33 4.08 9.26 -7.64
N MET A 34 3.08 9.66 -6.85
CA MET A 34 2.75 11.08 -6.61
C MET A 34 3.93 11.81 -5.96
N THR A 35 4.57 11.21 -4.95
CA THR A 35 5.73 11.80 -4.27
C THR A 35 6.91 11.96 -5.24
N ALA A 36 7.14 10.98 -6.10
CA ALA A 36 8.19 11.05 -7.11
C ALA A 36 7.90 12.08 -8.22
N MET A 37 6.63 12.36 -8.53
CA MET A 37 6.22 13.36 -9.53
C MET A 37 6.19 14.79 -8.98
N ALA A 38 5.93 14.98 -7.68
CA ALA A 38 5.70 16.29 -7.07
C ALA A 38 6.94 17.23 -7.10
N GLY A 39 8.14 16.70 -7.35
CA GLY A 39 9.36 17.51 -7.33
C GLY A 39 9.70 17.95 -5.91
N GLN A 40 9.87 19.25 -5.69
CA GLN A 40 10.10 19.84 -4.36
C GLN A 40 8.79 20.17 -3.61
N GLN A 41 7.63 19.99 -4.26
CA GLN A 41 6.33 20.32 -3.68
C GLN A 41 5.79 19.16 -2.84
N SER A 42 5.04 19.50 -1.78
CA SER A 42 4.29 18.51 -1.00
C SER A 42 3.15 17.92 -1.81
N ILE A 43 2.79 16.66 -1.56
CA ILE A 43 1.67 15.96 -2.22
C ILE A 43 0.26 16.41 -1.73
N GLY A 44 0.19 17.56 -1.05
CA GLY A 44 -1.02 18.15 -0.50
C GLY A 44 -1.62 17.40 0.69
N ASP A 45 -2.67 17.97 1.27
CA ASP A 45 -3.31 17.44 2.48
C ASP A 45 -3.92 16.05 2.25
N SER A 46 -4.54 15.82 1.09
CA SER A 46 -5.07 14.51 0.74
C SER A 46 -3.98 13.43 0.67
N GLY A 47 -2.81 13.74 0.11
CA GLY A 47 -1.70 12.80 0.06
C GLY A 47 -1.10 12.53 1.44
N ASN A 48 -1.05 13.54 2.31
CA ASN A 48 -0.66 13.38 3.72
C ASN A 48 -1.64 12.48 4.48
N PHE A 49 -2.96 12.71 4.31
CA PHE A 49 -4.01 11.89 4.91
C PHE A 49 -3.88 10.41 4.55
N TYR A 50 -3.80 10.07 3.26
CA TYR A 50 -3.65 8.66 2.86
C TYR A 50 -2.33 8.06 3.33
N PHE A 51 -1.24 8.84 3.34
CA PHE A 51 0.06 8.35 3.81
C PHE A 51 0.05 8.05 5.31
N GLU A 52 -0.56 8.92 6.11
CA GLU A 52 -0.72 8.70 7.54
C GLU A 52 -1.50 7.41 7.83
N LEU A 53 -2.60 7.18 7.11
CA LEU A 53 -3.39 5.95 7.20
C LEU A 53 -2.56 4.69 6.87
N LEU A 54 -1.72 4.74 5.83
CA LEU A 54 -0.84 3.62 5.51
C LEU A 54 0.19 3.34 6.61
N ILE A 55 0.74 4.39 7.23
CA ILE A 55 1.66 4.22 8.35
C ILE A 55 0.94 3.52 9.51
N LYS A 56 -0.24 4.04 9.91
CA LYS A 56 -1.07 3.44 10.97
C LYS A 56 -1.37 1.97 10.69
N ALA A 57 -1.87 1.65 9.49
CA ALA A 57 -2.17 0.29 9.08
C ALA A 57 -0.92 -0.59 9.13
N SER A 58 0.21 -0.12 8.59
CA SER A 58 1.45 -0.88 8.55
C SER A 58 2.00 -1.21 9.94
N LEU A 59 1.86 -0.29 10.91
CA LEU A 59 2.32 -0.50 12.28
C LEU A 59 1.43 -1.45 13.08
N ASN A 60 0.27 -1.83 12.56
CA ASN A 60 -0.60 -2.85 13.15
C ASN A 60 -0.37 -4.25 12.54
N ILE A 61 0.31 -4.35 11.40
CA ILE A 61 0.61 -5.63 10.75
C ILE A 61 1.76 -6.31 11.48
N ARG A 62 1.52 -7.51 12.00
CA ARG A 62 2.52 -8.30 12.74
C ARG A 62 2.97 -9.49 11.89
N PRO A 63 4.28 -9.66 11.66
CA PRO A 63 4.81 -10.78 10.86
C PRO A 63 4.50 -12.17 11.47
N ALA A 64 4.61 -12.27 12.81
CA ALA A 64 4.53 -13.54 13.51
C ALA A 64 3.10 -14.04 13.82
N THR A 65 2.08 -13.18 13.72
CA THR A 65 0.69 -13.55 14.07
C THR A 65 -0.21 -13.48 12.85
N ASN A 66 -0.84 -14.60 12.50
CA ASN A 66 -1.80 -14.69 11.40
C ASN A 66 -3.23 -14.58 11.93
N ASN A 67 -3.58 -13.42 12.49
CA ASN A 67 -4.90 -13.16 13.06
C ASN A 67 -5.80 -12.32 12.14
N ALA A 68 -5.30 -11.90 10.97
CA ALA A 68 -6.02 -11.02 10.08
C ALA A 68 -7.16 -11.77 9.38
N THR A 69 -8.40 -11.49 9.79
CA THR A 69 -9.60 -12.01 9.12
C THR A 69 -10.28 -10.94 8.28
N GLN A 70 -10.15 -9.66 8.65
CA GLN A 70 -10.74 -8.53 7.93
C GLN A 70 -9.70 -7.45 7.65
N THR A 71 -9.69 -6.91 6.43
CA THR A 71 -8.81 -5.78 6.06
C THR A 71 -9.25 -4.48 6.74
N LEU A 72 -10.54 -4.34 7.05
CA LEU A 72 -11.09 -3.18 7.77
C LEU A 72 -10.65 -3.11 9.24
N ASP A 73 -10.00 -4.14 9.78
CA ASP A 73 -9.36 -4.04 11.10
C ASP A 73 -8.15 -3.08 11.08
N PHE A 74 -7.60 -2.80 9.89
CA PHE A 74 -6.46 -1.89 9.68
C PHE A 74 -6.88 -0.52 9.12
N PHE A 75 -8.11 -0.40 8.63
CA PHE A 75 -8.67 0.79 7.99
C PHE A 75 -10.11 1.00 8.47
N ASN A 76 -10.42 2.16 9.03
CA ASN A 76 -11.70 2.39 9.70
C ASN A 76 -12.90 2.31 8.73
N GLN A 77 -12.69 2.70 7.47
CA GLN A 77 -13.75 2.76 6.47
C GLN A 77 -13.21 2.49 5.06
N LEU A 78 -14.10 2.12 4.14
CA LEU A 78 -13.74 1.91 2.72
C LEU A 78 -13.15 3.18 2.07
N ALA A 79 -13.58 4.37 2.51
CA ALA A 79 -13.08 5.64 2.00
C ALA A 79 -11.55 5.82 2.23
N ASP A 80 -11.01 5.22 3.29
CA ASP A 80 -9.59 5.28 3.65
C ASP A 80 -8.69 4.61 2.60
N ILE A 81 -9.25 3.73 1.76
CA ILE A 81 -8.54 2.98 0.69
C ILE A 81 -9.03 3.41 -0.70
N SER A 82 -9.83 4.46 -0.80
CA SER A 82 -10.46 4.87 -2.06
C SER A 82 -9.44 5.25 -3.16
N LEU A 83 -8.29 5.84 -2.80
CA LEU A 83 -7.20 6.08 -3.73
C LEU A 83 -6.66 4.77 -4.31
N GLY A 84 -6.41 3.80 -3.44
CA GLY A 84 -5.96 2.46 -3.83
C GLY A 84 -6.94 1.71 -4.73
N LEU A 85 -8.25 1.77 -4.42
CA LEU A 85 -9.31 1.16 -5.21
C LEU A 85 -9.36 1.75 -6.63
N LYS A 86 -9.34 3.09 -6.75
CA LYS A 86 -9.32 3.80 -8.04
C LYS A 86 -8.06 3.47 -8.85
N THR A 87 -6.90 3.46 -8.22
CA THR A 87 -5.64 3.11 -8.90
C THR A 87 -5.66 1.65 -9.36
N LEU A 88 -6.11 0.72 -8.52
CA LEU A 88 -6.21 -0.69 -8.86
C LEU A 88 -7.18 -0.92 -10.03
N GLU A 89 -8.36 -0.30 -9.99
CA GLU A 89 -9.34 -0.35 -11.07
C GLU A 89 -8.70 0.15 -12.38
N GLY A 90 -8.10 1.35 -12.38
CA GLY A 90 -7.46 1.93 -13.56
C GLY A 90 -6.28 1.12 -14.11
N CYS A 91 -5.58 0.36 -13.28
CA CYS A 91 -4.52 -0.56 -13.72
C CYS A 91 -5.08 -1.85 -14.36
N ILE A 92 -6.27 -2.30 -13.95
CA ILE A 92 -6.91 -3.50 -14.47
C ILE A 92 -7.72 -3.20 -15.73
N THR A 93 -8.47 -2.09 -15.73
CA THR A 93 -9.27 -1.65 -16.88
C THR A 93 -8.34 -0.99 -17.89
N GLN A 94 -8.03 -1.68 -18.99
CA GLN A 94 -7.42 -1.02 -20.14
C GLN A 94 -8.54 -0.32 -20.93
N PRO A 95 -8.61 1.03 -20.97
CA PRO A 95 -9.50 1.69 -21.91
C PRO A 95 -9.11 1.27 -23.33
N PHE A 96 -10.11 0.98 -24.16
CA PHE A 96 -9.90 0.70 -25.57
C PHE A 96 -9.20 1.91 -26.21
N ASN A 97 -7.98 1.72 -26.70
CA ASN A 97 -7.21 2.79 -27.32
C ASN A 97 -7.26 2.60 -28.84
N THR A 98 -7.90 3.54 -29.54
CA THR A 98 -7.96 3.60 -31.01
C THR A 98 -6.66 4.10 -31.63
N ALA A 99 -5.72 4.63 -30.82
CA ALA A 99 -4.43 5.08 -31.32
C ALA A 99 -3.60 3.91 -31.87
N PRO A 100 -2.94 4.10 -33.04
CA PRO A 100 -2.13 3.05 -33.63
C PRO A 100 -1.04 2.59 -32.66
N LYS A 101 -0.81 1.27 -32.60
CA LYS A 101 0.26 0.67 -31.78
C LYS A 101 1.61 1.28 -32.19
N SER A 102 2.09 2.26 -31.43
CA SER A 102 3.45 2.78 -31.61
C SER A 102 4.43 1.61 -31.46
N ARG A 103 5.44 1.52 -32.35
CA ARG A 103 6.54 0.54 -32.25
C ARG A 103 7.31 0.65 -30.93
N VAL A 104 7.21 1.79 -30.25
CA VAL A 104 7.83 2.03 -28.94
C VAL A 104 6.75 1.97 -27.86
N PRO A 105 6.80 1.02 -26.90
CA PRO A 105 5.81 0.95 -25.84
C PRO A 105 5.94 2.17 -24.91
N LYS A 106 5.10 3.20 -25.10
CA LYS A 106 4.91 4.23 -24.09
C LYS A 106 4.25 3.56 -22.87
N LEU A 107 4.97 3.58 -21.75
CA LEU A 107 4.45 3.09 -20.48
C LEU A 107 3.40 4.12 -20.01
N SER A 108 2.11 3.79 -20.03
CA SER A 108 1.08 4.73 -19.54
C SER A 108 1.31 4.99 -18.05
N THR A 109 0.90 6.15 -17.54
CA THR A 109 1.07 6.54 -16.13
C THR A 109 0.49 5.49 -15.16
N ALA A 110 -0.64 4.85 -15.52
CA ALA A 110 -1.21 3.73 -14.78
C ALA A 110 -0.30 2.49 -14.68
N LYS A 111 0.66 2.31 -15.59
CA LYS A 111 1.59 1.18 -15.56
C LYS A 111 2.71 1.35 -14.52
N LEU A 112 3.00 2.57 -14.06
CA LEU A 112 4.03 2.78 -13.04
C LEU A 112 3.59 2.27 -11.65
N PRO A 113 2.44 2.70 -11.07
CA PRO A 113 1.92 2.12 -9.84
C PRO A 113 1.72 0.60 -9.92
N MET A 114 1.28 0.08 -11.08
CA MET A 114 1.16 -1.35 -11.31
C MET A 114 2.53 -2.05 -11.24
N SER A 115 3.57 -1.49 -11.88
CA SER A 115 4.92 -2.06 -11.84
C SER A 115 5.49 -2.10 -10.42
N TYR A 116 5.26 -1.05 -9.64
CA TYR A 116 5.69 -0.97 -8.24
C TYR A 116 4.93 -1.99 -7.39
N ALA A 117 3.62 -2.11 -7.58
CA ALA A 117 2.80 -3.10 -6.88
C ALA A 117 3.30 -4.53 -7.17
N MET A 118 3.53 -4.86 -8.44
CA MET A 118 4.01 -6.20 -8.80
C MET A 118 5.38 -6.49 -8.20
N ALA A 119 6.27 -5.51 -8.16
CA ALA A 119 7.57 -5.65 -7.52
C ALA A 119 7.43 -5.86 -6.00
N LEU A 120 6.57 -5.09 -5.31
CA LEU A 120 6.29 -5.28 -3.88
C LEU A 120 5.72 -6.66 -3.58
N LEU A 121 4.75 -7.13 -4.37
CA LEU A 121 4.18 -8.47 -4.21
C LEU A 121 5.20 -9.60 -4.40
N GLN A 122 6.26 -9.38 -5.19
CA GLN A 122 7.35 -10.34 -5.36
C GLN A 122 8.38 -10.24 -4.23
N LEU A 123 8.74 -9.02 -3.82
CA LEU A 123 9.70 -8.75 -2.76
C LEU A 123 9.19 -9.24 -1.41
N GLU A 124 7.89 -9.05 -1.13
CA GLU A 124 7.24 -9.49 0.11
C GLU A 124 7.60 -10.95 0.44
N LYS A 125 7.44 -11.86 -0.52
CA LYS A 125 7.73 -13.28 -0.31
C LYS A 125 9.18 -13.50 0.12
N LYS A 126 10.12 -12.79 -0.51
CA LYS A 126 11.56 -12.92 -0.23
C LYS A 126 11.94 -12.29 1.11
N VAL A 127 11.32 -11.18 1.47
CA VAL A 127 11.57 -10.49 2.74
C VAL A 127 11.06 -11.34 3.90
N TYR A 128 9.80 -11.76 3.86
CA TYR A 128 9.18 -12.48 4.97
C TYR A 128 9.61 -13.95 5.06
N SER A 129 10.26 -14.52 4.02
CA SER A 129 10.93 -15.82 4.13
C SER A 129 12.28 -15.76 4.83
N ASN A 130 12.85 -14.57 5.06
CA ASN A 130 14.14 -14.39 5.73
C ASN A 130 13.94 -13.97 7.20
N PRO A 131 14.25 -14.85 8.17
CA PRO A 131 14.08 -14.55 9.61
C PRO A 131 14.81 -13.30 10.07
N GLU A 132 16.00 -13.01 9.51
CA GLU A 132 16.77 -11.82 9.88
C GLU A 132 16.06 -10.53 9.46
N TYR A 133 15.46 -10.50 8.27
CA TYR A 133 14.67 -9.35 7.82
C TYR A 133 13.40 -9.18 8.64
N VAL A 134 12.74 -10.28 9.00
CA VAL A 134 11.57 -10.23 9.90
C VAL A 134 11.94 -9.62 11.25
N LYS A 135 13.07 -10.04 11.84
CA LYS A 135 13.56 -9.48 13.10
C LYS A 135 13.87 -7.98 13.01
N ILE A 136 14.45 -7.54 11.89
CA ILE A 136 14.69 -6.10 11.63
C ILE A 136 13.37 -5.33 11.59
N ILE A 137 12.36 -5.86 10.88
CA ILE A 137 11.03 -5.24 10.77
C ILE A 137 10.38 -5.12 12.15
N GLU A 138 10.36 -6.19 12.94
CA GLU A 138 9.75 -6.20 14.27
C GLU A 138 10.44 -5.22 15.23
N THR A 139 11.78 -5.21 15.22
CA THR A 139 12.57 -4.27 16.02
C THR A 139 12.28 -2.82 15.64
N ALA A 140 12.21 -2.53 14.33
CA ALA A 140 11.90 -1.20 13.83
C ALA A 140 10.47 -0.76 14.19
N GLN A 141 9.48 -1.65 14.06
CA GLN A 141 8.10 -1.36 14.47
C GLN A 141 8.02 -1.03 15.96
N GLN A 142 8.66 -1.83 16.84
CA GLN A 142 8.68 -1.56 18.27
C GLN A 142 9.33 -0.21 18.61
N LYS A 143 10.44 0.13 17.93
CA LYS A 143 11.11 1.42 18.07
C LYS A 143 10.20 2.57 17.65
N ILE A 144 9.52 2.44 16.51
CA ILE A 144 8.58 3.45 16.00
C ILE A 144 7.41 3.66 16.97
N LEU A 145 6.81 2.59 17.49
CA LEU A 145 5.72 2.68 18.47
C LEU A 145 6.15 3.42 19.75
N LYS A 146 7.37 3.18 20.25
CA LYS A 146 7.92 3.96 21.37
C LYS A 146 8.14 5.43 21.02
N GLN A 147 8.58 5.74 19.80
CA GLN A 147 8.78 7.13 19.37
C GLN A 147 7.46 7.89 19.24
N LEU A 148 6.40 7.23 18.75
CA LEU A 148 5.09 7.85 18.61
C LEU A 148 4.52 8.38 19.93
N SER A 149 4.75 7.68 21.06
CA SER A 149 4.30 8.16 22.36
C SER A 149 4.99 9.45 22.82
N PHE A 150 6.19 9.75 22.30
CA PHE A 150 6.88 11.02 22.58
C PHE A 150 6.51 12.14 21.61
N PHE A 151 5.86 11.82 20.50
CA PHE A 151 5.48 12.78 19.44
C PHE A 151 3.97 13.01 19.39
N ASP A 152 3.25 12.80 20.50
CA ASP A 152 1.79 12.96 20.59
C ASP A 152 1.02 12.20 19.49
N ASN A 153 1.49 11.01 19.13
CA ASN A 153 0.98 10.20 18.03
C ASN A 153 1.02 10.88 16.64
N ASN A 154 1.98 11.78 16.41
CA ASN A 154 2.26 12.34 15.08
C ASN A 154 2.97 11.29 14.19
N TYR A 155 2.19 10.53 13.44
CA TYR A 155 2.67 9.52 12.50
C TYR A 155 3.47 10.09 11.31
N LEU A 156 3.27 11.37 10.98
CA LEU A 156 3.99 12.06 9.91
C LEU A 156 5.28 12.74 10.39
N HIS A 157 5.67 12.55 11.64
CA HIS A 157 6.90 13.11 12.17
C HIS A 157 8.12 12.62 11.35
N PRO A 158 9.08 13.49 10.97
CA PRO A 158 10.20 13.12 10.10
C PRO A 158 11.01 11.93 10.59
N SER A 159 11.17 11.77 11.91
CA SER A 159 11.87 10.60 12.47
C SER A 159 11.11 9.29 12.22
N ILE A 160 9.78 9.28 12.24
CA ILE A 160 8.98 8.09 11.97
C ILE A 160 9.15 7.67 10.51
N ILE A 161 9.03 8.64 9.60
CA ILE A 161 9.23 8.44 8.15
C ILE A 161 10.66 7.95 7.87
N ALA A 162 11.67 8.54 8.50
CA ALA A 162 13.06 8.14 8.36
C ALA A 162 13.32 6.71 8.86
N ASN A 163 12.73 6.30 9.99
CA ASN A 163 12.85 4.91 10.45
C ASN A 163 12.21 3.93 9.46
N LEU A 164 10.99 4.20 8.97
CA LEU A 164 10.34 3.36 7.96
C LEU A 164 11.18 3.26 6.67
N ALA A 165 11.73 4.40 6.23
CA ALA A 165 12.62 4.46 5.07
C ALA A 165 13.90 3.65 5.27
N GLN A 166 14.49 3.71 6.46
CA GLN A 166 15.68 2.94 6.81
C GLN A 166 15.37 1.44 6.84
N THR A 167 14.24 1.03 7.42
CA THR A 167 13.80 -0.37 7.42
C THR A 167 13.60 -0.90 6.00
N TYR A 168 13.07 -0.10 5.08
CA TYR A 168 13.03 -0.46 3.65
C TYR A 168 14.43 -0.76 3.10
N VAL A 169 15.39 0.14 3.34
CA VAL A 169 16.76 0.03 2.83
C VAL A 169 17.45 -1.21 3.39
N GLU A 170 17.27 -1.52 4.66
CA GLU A 170 17.89 -2.67 5.35
C GLU A 170 17.25 -4.02 4.96
N THR A 171 16.03 -4.01 4.42
CA THR A 171 15.28 -5.23 4.07
C THR A 171 15.06 -5.34 2.56
N ALA A 172 13.90 -4.91 2.06
CA ALA A 172 13.50 -5.02 0.66
C ALA A 172 14.49 -4.33 -0.30
N GLY A 173 15.16 -3.26 0.13
CA GLY A 173 16.16 -2.52 -0.63
C GLY A 173 17.45 -3.32 -0.90
N GLN A 174 17.72 -4.37 -0.13
CA GLN A 174 18.86 -5.27 -0.33
C GLN A 174 18.61 -6.34 -1.39
N ILE A 175 17.35 -6.54 -1.79
CA ILE A 175 16.95 -7.63 -2.67
C ILE A 175 16.92 -7.15 -4.13
N ASN A 176 17.54 -7.94 -5.03
CA ASN A 176 17.51 -7.67 -6.47
C ASN A 176 16.36 -8.42 -7.19
N PRO A 177 15.78 -7.82 -8.24
CA PRO A 177 16.00 -6.44 -8.71
C PRO A 177 15.30 -5.41 -7.80
N ARG A 178 15.91 -4.23 -7.64
CA ARG A 178 15.33 -3.12 -6.87
C ARG A 178 14.14 -2.49 -7.59
N ILE A 179 13.20 -1.92 -6.82
CA ILE A 179 12.10 -1.12 -7.38
C ILE A 179 12.68 0.19 -7.94
N LEU A 180 12.66 0.34 -9.27
CA LEU A 180 13.06 1.58 -9.95
C LEU A 180 11.92 2.59 -9.94
N VAL A 181 11.93 3.48 -8.95
CA VAL A 181 10.98 4.60 -8.89
C VAL A 181 11.38 5.65 -9.93
N ARG A 182 10.42 6.05 -10.77
CA ARG A 182 10.62 7.05 -11.83
C ARG A 182 9.90 8.33 -11.44
N GLY A 183 10.62 9.44 -11.50
CA GLY A 183 10.26 10.70 -10.84
C GLY A 183 10.83 11.92 -11.55
N ASN A 184 10.43 13.10 -11.07
CA ASN A 184 11.18 14.33 -11.30
C ASN A 184 12.52 14.23 -10.55
N ALA A 185 13.64 14.56 -11.21
CA ALA A 185 14.98 14.48 -10.62
C ALA A 185 15.12 15.30 -9.33
N GLU A 186 14.41 16.43 -9.22
CA GLU A 186 14.43 17.28 -8.04
C GLU A 186 13.89 16.57 -6.78
N ALA A 187 12.90 15.68 -6.93
CA ALA A 187 12.33 14.93 -5.80
C ALA A 187 13.34 13.98 -5.17
N PHE A 188 14.37 13.54 -5.90
CA PHE A 188 15.40 12.62 -5.40
C PHE A 188 16.59 13.35 -4.77
N LYS A 189 16.67 14.68 -4.88
CA LYS A 189 17.70 15.49 -4.22
C LYS A 189 17.36 15.75 -2.76
N ASP A 190 16.07 15.84 -2.43
CA ASP A 190 15.62 16.02 -1.06
C ASP A 190 15.51 14.67 -0.31
N MET A 191 16.19 14.61 0.84
CA MET A 191 16.18 13.46 1.73
C MET A 191 14.77 13.18 2.28
N ASN A 192 13.97 14.20 2.56
CA ASN A 192 12.61 14.02 3.08
C ASN A 192 11.70 13.34 2.04
N HIS A 193 11.78 13.77 0.78
CA HIS A 193 11.06 13.14 -0.32
C HIS A 193 11.53 11.70 -0.57
N THR A 194 12.84 11.47 -0.56
CA THR A 194 13.41 10.12 -0.71
C THR A 194 13.00 9.19 0.44
N ASN A 195 13.00 9.68 1.68
CA ASN A 195 12.53 8.94 2.84
C ASN A 195 11.04 8.64 2.73
N ARG A 196 10.22 9.61 2.30
CA ARG A 196 8.79 9.39 2.07
C ARG A 196 8.54 8.32 1.00
N ILE A 197 9.26 8.34 -0.12
CA ILE A 197 9.17 7.31 -1.16
C ILE A 197 9.47 5.92 -0.59
N ARG A 198 10.57 5.79 0.16
CA ARG A 198 10.98 4.51 0.77
C ARG A 198 10.00 4.05 1.85
N ALA A 199 9.48 4.98 2.65
CA ALA A 199 8.45 4.70 3.64
C ALA A 199 7.15 4.23 2.98
N CYS A 200 6.67 4.88 1.91
CA CYS A 200 5.52 4.42 1.13
C CYS A 200 5.73 2.99 0.60
N LEU A 201 6.90 2.70 0.03
CA LEU A 201 7.24 1.36 -0.44
C LEU A 201 7.26 0.34 0.70
N PHE A 202 7.78 0.70 1.88
CA PHE A 202 7.77 -0.16 3.05
C PHE A 202 6.36 -0.44 3.57
N THR A 203 5.52 0.59 3.70
CA THR A 203 4.12 0.39 4.09
C THR A 203 3.39 -0.48 3.06
N GLY A 204 3.68 -0.30 1.77
CA GLY A 204 3.16 -1.15 0.70
C GLY A 204 3.64 -2.61 0.77
N LEU A 205 4.88 -2.85 1.20
CA LEU A 205 5.43 -4.18 1.44
C LEU A 205 4.68 -4.90 2.58
N GLN A 206 4.41 -4.19 3.68
CA GLN A 206 3.65 -4.75 4.80
C GLN A 206 2.20 -5.04 4.40
N LEU A 207 1.57 -4.17 3.61
CA LEU A 207 0.23 -4.42 3.09
C LEU A 207 0.19 -5.57 2.08
N ALA A 208 1.28 -5.77 1.31
CA ALA A 208 1.44 -6.95 0.48
C ALA A 208 1.52 -8.23 1.33
N HIS A 209 2.13 -8.14 2.52
CA HIS A 209 2.18 -9.24 3.46
C HIS A 209 0.79 -9.57 4.03
N LEU A 210 0.03 -8.55 4.45
CA LEU A 210 -1.36 -8.70 4.85
C LEU A 210 -2.20 -9.36 3.73
N TRP A 211 -2.04 -8.90 2.49
CA TRP A 211 -2.70 -9.51 1.34
C TRP A 211 -2.35 -10.99 1.17
N ARG A 212 -1.09 -11.37 1.40
CA ARG A 212 -0.64 -12.76 1.37
C ARG A 212 -1.27 -13.58 2.51
N GLN A 213 -1.29 -13.04 3.73
CA GLN A 213 -1.92 -13.67 4.89
C GLN A 213 -3.40 -13.96 4.66
N LEU A 214 -4.11 -13.06 3.97
CA LEU A 214 -5.49 -13.25 3.55
C LEU A 214 -5.68 -14.27 2.41
N GLY A 215 -4.60 -14.90 1.91
CA GLY A 215 -4.61 -15.89 0.83
C GLY A 215 -4.42 -15.31 -0.58
N GLY A 216 -3.84 -14.11 -0.68
CA GLY A 216 -3.49 -13.47 -1.93
C GLY A 216 -2.42 -14.21 -2.73
N SER A 217 -2.60 -14.30 -4.05
CA SER A 217 -1.63 -14.91 -4.96
C SER A 217 -1.54 -14.14 -6.27
N SER A 218 -0.31 -13.87 -6.72
CA SER A 218 -0.05 -13.12 -7.96
C SER A 218 -0.62 -13.84 -9.18
N TRP A 219 -0.54 -15.17 -9.20
CA TRP A 219 -1.14 -16.00 -10.25
C TRP A 219 -2.65 -15.95 -10.22
N SER A 220 -3.26 -16.06 -9.02
CA SER A 220 -4.71 -15.96 -8.87
C SER A 220 -5.24 -14.64 -9.43
N MET A 221 -4.56 -13.52 -9.16
CA MET A 221 -4.95 -12.19 -9.67
C MET A 221 -4.93 -12.12 -11.21
N ILE A 222 -3.94 -12.72 -11.88
CA ILE A 222 -3.86 -12.75 -13.35
C ILE A 222 -5.02 -13.54 -13.95
N PHE A 223 -5.39 -14.69 -13.35
CA PHE A 223 -6.47 -15.54 -13.86
C PHE A 223 -7.88 -15.09 -13.42
N SER A 224 -7.99 -14.22 -12.41
CA SER A 224 -9.27 -13.78 -11.83
C SER A 224 -9.59 -12.30 -12.02
N LYS A 225 -8.94 -11.62 -12.97
CA LYS A 225 -9.13 -10.18 -13.24
C LYS A 225 -10.60 -9.73 -13.29
N ARG A 226 -11.47 -10.49 -13.96
CA ARG A 226 -12.91 -10.17 -14.04
C ARG A 226 -13.60 -10.25 -12.67
N LYS A 227 -13.27 -11.24 -11.85
CA LYS A 227 -13.81 -11.40 -10.49
C LYS A 227 -13.27 -10.30 -9.58
N LEU A 228 -11.98 -9.99 -9.67
CA LEU A 228 -11.36 -8.89 -8.94
C LEU A 228 -12.04 -7.54 -9.26
N LEU A 229 -12.32 -7.27 -10.55
CA LEU A 229 -13.05 -6.07 -10.95
C LEU A 229 -14.46 -6.02 -10.38
N GLN A 230 -15.18 -7.16 -10.37
CA GLN A 230 -16.51 -7.25 -9.75
C GLN A 230 -16.46 -6.96 -8.25
N ASP A 231 -15.46 -7.50 -7.53
CA ASP A 231 -15.29 -7.25 -6.10
C ASP A 231 -14.93 -5.78 -5.83
N ILE A 232 -14.07 -5.15 -6.65
CA ILE A 232 -13.76 -3.70 -6.55
C ILE A 232 -15.01 -2.85 -6.78
N GLN A 233 -15.79 -3.15 -7.82
CA GLN A 233 -17.04 -2.43 -8.12
C GLN A 233 -18.08 -2.61 -7.02
N ALA A 234 -18.16 -3.80 -6.42
CA ALA A 234 -19.01 -4.04 -5.26
C ALA A 234 -18.57 -3.18 -4.07
N LEU A 235 -17.26 -3.17 -3.74
CA LEU A 235 -16.70 -2.33 -2.68
C LEU A 235 -16.95 -0.83 -2.93
N ALA A 236 -16.81 -0.37 -4.18
CA ALA A 236 -17.10 1.01 -4.55
C ALA A 236 -18.58 1.36 -4.34
N ARG A 237 -19.52 0.48 -4.74
CA ARG A 237 -20.95 0.68 -4.48
C ARG A 237 -21.27 0.74 -2.99
N LEU A 238 -20.64 -0.13 -2.19
CA LEU A 238 -20.80 -0.12 -0.75
C LEU A 238 -20.29 1.20 -0.14
N GLN A 239 -19.19 1.75 -0.65
CA GLN A 239 -18.70 3.07 -0.23
C GLN A 239 -19.74 4.18 -0.50
N TYR A 240 -20.43 4.15 -1.65
CA TYR A 240 -21.47 5.15 -1.99
C TYR A 240 -22.77 5.00 -1.21
N GLN A 241 -23.08 3.83 -0.66
CA GLN A 241 -24.31 3.60 0.12
C GLN A 241 -24.19 4.07 1.58
N VAL A 242 -22.98 4.38 2.04
CA VAL A 242 -22.67 4.84 3.40
C VAL A 242 -22.63 6.38 3.50
N VAL A 243 -22.69 7.08 2.35
CA VAL A 243 -22.79 8.55 2.24
C VAL A 243 -24.26 8.93 2.03
#